data_AF-A0A936K2N5-F1
#
_entry.id   AF-A0A936K2N5-F1
#
_cell.length_a   1.000
_cell.length_b   1.000
_cell.length_c   1.000
_cell.angle_alpha   90.00
_cell.angle_beta   90.00
_cell.angle_gamma   90.00
#
_symmetry.space_group_name_H-M   'P 1'
#
loop_
_entity.id
_entity.type
_entity.pdbx_description
1 polymer ?
#
loop_
_entity_poly.entity_id
_entity_poly.type
_entity_poly.pdbx_seq_one_letter_code
_entity_poly.pdbx_strand_id
1 'polypeptide(L)'
;MIVPFQPGSVDAKARLITERVSKILGQPLVMINKPGAGMRIGTEQMVRAAPDGYTIGVAVQASTWISPALDSSASYAAKDMTMLGIAYDAPMMLVTGLKSGLRTAAEMLRKARANPGNLNYAAPTGGPSSASPSRW
;
A
#
# COMPACT_ATOMS: atom_id res chain seq x y z
N MET A 1 -1.11 16.80 -1.93
CA MET A 1 -1.31 15.37 -2.22
C MET A 1 -0.49 14.51 -1.27
N ILE A 2 -1.14 13.76 -0.38
CA ILE A 2 -0.45 12.83 0.53
C ILE A 2 -0.19 11.50 -0.18
N VAL A 3 1.05 11.01 -0.07
CA VAL A 3 1.49 9.71 -0.60
C VAL A 3 1.95 8.86 0.59
N PRO A 4 1.25 7.78 0.97
CA PRO A 4 1.53 7.03 2.19
C PRO A 4 2.70 6.04 2.06
N PHE A 5 3.67 6.33 1.18
CA PHE A 5 4.82 5.48 0.90
C PHE A 5 6.13 6.22 1.16
N GLN A 6 7.20 5.44 1.38
CA GLN A 6 8.56 5.95 1.29
C GLN A 6 8.83 6.42 -0.14
N PRO A 7 9.71 7.42 -0.34
CA PRO A 7 10.06 7.85 -1.68
C PRO A 7 10.60 6.70 -2.54
N GLY A 8 10.16 6.59 -3.79
CA GLY A 8 10.55 5.48 -4.67
C GLY A 8 9.66 5.27 -5.91
N SER A 9 9.41 4.02 -6.28
CA SER A 9 8.67 3.68 -7.52
C SER A 9 7.22 4.19 -7.53
N VAL A 10 6.57 4.24 -6.37
CA VAL A 10 5.22 4.81 -6.23
C VAL A 10 5.23 6.33 -6.46
N ASP A 11 6.28 7.02 -6.01
CA ASP A 11 6.42 8.46 -6.24
C ASP A 11 6.50 8.81 -7.71
N ALA A 12 7.16 7.98 -8.53
CA ALA A 12 7.25 8.24 -9.96
C ALA A 12 5.84 8.30 -10.60
N LYS A 13 4.95 7.38 -10.22
CA LYS A 13 3.55 7.37 -10.68
C LYS A 13 2.77 8.57 -10.13
N ALA A 14 2.95 8.86 -8.84
CA ALA A 14 2.34 10.01 -8.18
C ALA A 14 2.73 11.34 -8.82
N ARG A 15 3.98 11.50 -9.26
CA ARG A 15 4.48 12.70 -9.95
C ARG A 15 3.81 12.91 -11.29
N LEU A 16 3.60 11.86 -12.09
CA LEU A 16 2.91 11.95 -13.37
C LEU A 16 1.46 12.46 -13.18
N ILE A 17 0.76 11.92 -12.19
CA ILE A 17 -0.59 12.37 -11.84
C ILE A 17 -0.57 13.83 -11.39
N THR A 18 0.35 14.15 -10.48
CA THR A 18 0.47 15.49 -9.89
C THR A 18 0.72 16.56 -10.94
N GLU A 19 1.62 16.30 -11.90
CA GLU A 19 1.91 17.22 -12.99
C GLU A 19 0.66 17.45 -13.86
N ARG A 20 -0.06 16.38 -14.23
CA ARG A 20 -1.24 16.49 -15.08
C ARG A 20 -2.38 17.22 -14.38
N VAL A 21 -2.65 16.88 -13.12
CA VAL A 21 -3.70 17.51 -12.30
C VAL A 21 -3.38 18.99 -12.06
N SER A 22 -2.13 19.34 -11.77
CA SER A 22 -1.74 20.74 -11.58
C SER A 22 -2.04 21.60 -12.81
N LYS A 23 -1.78 21.06 -14.02
CA LYS A 23 -2.11 21.73 -15.29
C LYS A 23 -3.62 21.92 -15.50
N ILE A 24 -4.44 20.97 -15.05
CA ILE A 24 -5.91 21.04 -15.18
C ILE A 24 -6.49 22.05 -14.19
N LEU A 25 -6.00 22.03 -12.95
CA LEU A 25 -6.49 22.92 -11.88
C LEU A 25 -5.97 24.36 -12.01
N GLY A 26 -4.90 24.58 -12.80
CA GLY A 26 -4.21 25.87 -12.86
C GLY A 26 -3.50 26.23 -11.55
N GLN A 27 -3.32 25.25 -10.65
CA GLN A 27 -2.72 25.43 -9.33
C GLN A 27 -1.69 24.32 -9.07
N PRO A 28 -0.57 24.63 -8.39
CA PRO A 28 0.41 23.61 -8.03
C PRO A 28 -0.17 22.57 -7.07
N LEU A 29 -0.08 21.29 -7.43
CA LEU A 29 -0.33 20.20 -6.50
C LEU A 29 1.00 19.76 -5.87
N VAL A 30 1.15 19.96 -4.56
CA VAL A 30 2.38 19.60 -3.84
C VAL A 30 2.27 18.17 -3.30
N MET A 31 3.25 17.31 -3.60
CA MET A 31 3.31 15.95 -3.02
C MET A 31 4.00 15.96 -1.66
N ILE A 32 3.48 15.16 -0.73
CA ILE A 32 4.05 14.96 0.61
C ILE A 32 4.05 13.46 0.92
N ASN A 33 5.23 12.87 1.08
CA ASN A 33 5.39 11.48 1.50
C ASN A 33 5.17 11.34 3.01
N LYS A 34 4.27 10.43 3.41
CA LYS A 34 3.92 10.14 4.81
C LYS A 34 3.91 8.63 5.07
N PRO A 35 5.09 7.98 5.07
CA PRO A 35 5.22 6.56 5.35
C PRO A 35 5.01 6.22 6.84
N GLY A 36 4.74 4.95 7.13
CA GLY A 36 4.71 4.40 8.49
C GLY A 36 3.45 3.58 8.79
N ALA A 37 3.54 2.71 9.80
CA ALA A 37 2.45 1.85 10.28
C ALA A 37 1.63 1.15 9.18
N GLY A 38 2.30 0.57 8.18
CA GLY A 38 1.61 -0.08 7.05
C GLY A 38 0.73 0.87 6.24
N MET A 39 1.21 2.10 5.99
CA MET A 39 0.51 3.21 5.30
C MET A 39 -0.56 3.95 6.15
N ARG A 40 -0.87 3.50 7.38
CA ARG A 40 -1.92 4.12 8.23
C ARG A 40 -1.67 5.58 8.55
N ILE A 41 -0.43 5.99 8.85
CA ILE A 41 -0.11 7.38 9.24
C ILE A 41 -0.52 8.38 8.15
N GLY A 42 -0.12 8.13 6.90
CA GLY A 42 -0.51 8.98 5.79
C GLY A 42 -2.02 8.95 5.53
N THR A 43 -2.65 7.78 5.68
CA THR A 43 -4.10 7.64 5.51
C THR A 43 -4.91 8.37 6.59
N GLU A 44 -4.53 8.28 7.85
CA GLU A 44 -5.16 9.03 8.95
C GLU A 44 -5.04 10.54 8.73
N GLN A 45 -3.88 11.01 8.25
CA GLN A 45 -3.68 12.42 7.95
C GLN A 45 -4.60 12.90 6.81
N MET A 46 -4.86 12.06 5.79
CA MET A 46 -5.83 12.38 4.74
C MET A 46 -7.25 12.47 5.30
N VAL A 47 -7.66 11.51 6.13
CA VAL A 47 -9.02 11.47 6.70
C VAL A 47 -9.29 12.63 7.65
N ARG A 48 -8.29 13.04 8.43
CA ARG A 48 -8.41 14.14 9.41
C ARG A 48 -8.27 15.53 8.79
N ALA A 49 -7.92 15.63 7.51
CA ALA A 49 -7.78 16.91 6.85
C ALA A 49 -9.14 17.61 6.71
N ALA A 50 -9.13 18.94 6.58
CA ALA A 50 -10.33 19.68 6.27
C ALA A 50 -10.91 19.20 4.92
N PRO A 51 -12.24 18.97 4.82
CA PRO A 51 -12.88 18.50 3.58
C PRO A 51 -13.12 19.67 2.60
N ASP A 52 -12.08 20.47 2.35
CA ASP A 52 -12.11 21.69 1.53
C ASP A 52 -11.52 21.49 0.12
N GLY A 53 -11.05 20.29 -0.19
CA GLY A 53 -10.47 19.92 -1.48
C GLY A 53 -8.97 20.25 -1.63
N TYR A 54 -8.34 20.94 -0.68
CA TYR A 54 -6.90 21.23 -0.73
C TYR A 54 -6.04 20.06 -0.28
N THR A 55 -6.62 19.11 0.45
CA THR A 55 -5.98 17.84 0.79
C THR A 55 -6.62 16.69 0.03
N ILE A 56 -5.87 16.18 -0.94
CA ILE A 56 -6.14 14.89 -1.60
C ILE A 56 -4.96 13.94 -1.36
N GLY A 57 -5.11 12.67 -1.71
CA GLY A 57 -3.98 11.75 -1.69
C GLY A 57 -4.28 10.38 -2.26
N VAL A 58 -3.29 9.50 -2.14
CA VAL A 58 -3.35 8.15 -2.69
C VAL A 58 -3.98 7.22 -1.67
N ALA A 59 -5.23 6.83 -1.92
CA ALA A 59 -5.87 5.74 -1.20
C ALA A 59 -5.25 4.40 -1.63
N VAL A 60 -4.89 3.55 -0.66
CA VAL A 60 -4.25 2.25 -0.91
C VAL A 60 -5.12 1.17 -0.28
N GLN A 61 -5.40 0.09 -1.02
CA GLN A 61 -6.27 -0.99 -0.56
C GLN A 61 -5.89 -1.51 0.83
N ALA A 62 -4.59 -1.66 1.09
CA ALA A 62 -4.05 -2.14 2.36
C ALA A 62 -4.46 -1.28 3.56
N SER A 63 -4.31 0.04 3.50
CA SER A 63 -4.62 0.94 4.62
C SER A 63 -6.06 1.43 4.62
N THR A 64 -6.72 1.54 3.46
CA THR A 64 -8.09 2.08 3.36
C THR A 64 -9.17 1.02 3.62
N TRP A 65 -8.95 -0.23 3.18
CA TRP A 65 -9.95 -1.30 3.24
C TRP A 65 -9.53 -2.45 4.14
N ILE A 66 -8.33 -3.00 3.92
CA ILE A 66 -7.90 -4.24 4.59
C ILE A 66 -7.62 -3.98 6.07
N SER A 67 -6.80 -2.97 6.39
CA SER A 67 -6.41 -2.71 7.78
C SER A 67 -7.62 -2.39 8.68
N PRO A 68 -8.56 -1.51 8.30
CA PRO A 68 -9.75 -1.26 9.11
C PRO A 68 -10.72 -2.45 9.21
N ALA A 69 -10.73 -3.34 8.21
CA ALA A 69 -11.53 -4.56 8.29
C ALA A 69 -10.94 -5.62 9.24
N LEU A 70 -9.62 -5.59 9.45
CA LEU A 70 -8.91 -6.51 10.35
C LEU A 70 -8.73 -5.97 11.77
N ASP A 71 -8.77 -4.65 11.95
CA ASP A 71 -8.57 -3.96 13.22
C ASP A 71 -9.83 -3.19 13.60
N SER A 72 -10.61 -3.74 14.53
CA SER A 72 -11.84 -3.10 15.04
C SER A 72 -11.57 -1.80 15.80
N SER A 73 -10.32 -1.51 16.18
CA SER A 73 -9.90 -0.26 16.82
C SER A 73 -9.39 0.80 15.82
N ALA A 74 -9.51 0.53 14.51
CA ALA A 74 -9.10 1.47 13.48
C ALA A 74 -9.80 2.83 13.64
N SER A 75 -9.01 3.90 13.58
CA SER A 75 -9.47 5.28 13.77
C SER A 75 -10.15 5.88 12.54
N TYR A 76 -10.28 5.12 11.47
CA TYR A 76 -10.94 5.51 10.23
C TYR A 76 -11.36 4.26 9.45
N ALA A 77 -12.28 4.45 8.53
CA ALA A 77 -12.64 3.47 7.52
C ALA A 77 -12.77 4.17 6.16
N ALA A 78 -12.51 3.45 5.08
CA ALA A 78 -13.42 3.39 3.95
C ALA A 78 -14.32 4.62 3.64
N LYS A 79 -15.46 4.67 4.35
CA LYS A 79 -16.57 5.60 4.20
C LYS A 79 -16.24 7.03 4.62
N ASP A 80 -15.14 7.21 5.36
CA ASP A 80 -14.68 8.51 5.84
C ASP A 80 -13.86 9.25 4.76
N MET A 81 -13.76 8.70 3.55
CA MET A 81 -13.05 9.28 2.41
C MET A 81 -13.96 9.38 1.18
N THR A 82 -13.84 10.48 0.45
CA THR A 82 -14.45 10.63 -0.88
C THR A 82 -13.49 10.11 -1.96
N MET A 83 -13.87 9.03 -2.64
CA MET A 83 -13.06 8.46 -3.72
C MET A 83 -13.19 9.29 -5.01
N LEU A 84 -12.07 9.84 -5.50
CA LEU A 84 -12.04 10.64 -6.73
C LEU A 84 -11.98 9.79 -8.00
N GLY A 85 -11.36 8.60 -7.92
CA GLY A 85 -11.18 7.69 -9.04
C GLY A 85 -9.98 6.78 -8.88
N ILE A 86 -9.78 5.89 -9.86
CA ILE A 86 -8.62 4.99 -9.90
C ILE A 86 -7.46 5.73 -10.58
N ALA A 87 -6.42 6.01 -9.80
CA ALA A 87 -5.21 6.68 -10.26
C ALA A 87 -4.35 5.80 -11.17
N TYR A 88 -4.15 4.54 -10.77
CA TYR A 88 -3.50 3.50 -11.56
C TYR A 88 -3.85 2.14 -10.96
N ASP A 89 -3.74 1.09 -11.77
CA ASP A 89 -3.77 -0.30 -11.32
C ASP A 89 -2.39 -0.94 -11.49
N ALA A 90 -2.00 -1.81 -10.57
CA ALA A 90 -0.73 -2.52 -10.60
C ALA A 90 -0.92 -3.93 -10.04
N PRO A 91 -0.76 -4.99 -10.85
CA PRO A 91 -0.92 -6.36 -10.36
C PRO A 91 0.16 -6.70 -9.32
N MET A 92 -0.24 -7.41 -8.27
CA MET A 92 0.71 -8.01 -7.33
C MET A 92 1.36 -9.23 -7.98
N MET A 93 2.69 -9.29 -7.92
CA MET A 93 3.46 -10.41 -8.45
C MET A 93 4.26 -11.09 -7.34
N LEU A 94 4.25 -12.43 -7.34
CA LEU A 94 5.14 -13.22 -6.53
C LEU A 94 6.52 -13.28 -7.21
N VAL A 95 7.53 -12.73 -6.55
CA VAL A 95 8.91 -12.71 -7.04
C VAL A 95 9.79 -13.45 -6.06
N THR A 96 10.66 -14.31 -6.58
CA THR A 96 11.62 -15.07 -5.78
C THR A 96 13.02 -14.48 -5.91
N GLY A 97 13.83 -14.57 -4.87
CA GLY A 97 15.23 -14.14 -4.94
C GLY A 97 16.01 -15.02 -5.92
N LEU A 98 16.98 -14.45 -6.64
CA LEU A 98 17.79 -15.17 -7.64
C LEU A 98 18.46 -16.44 -7.07
N LYS A 99 18.83 -16.43 -5.78
CA LYS A 99 19.47 -17.55 -5.08
C LYS A 99 18.50 -18.51 -4.39
N SER A 100 17.19 -18.28 -4.51
CA SER A 100 16.18 -19.08 -3.79
C SER A 100 16.00 -20.50 -4.34
N GLY A 101 16.39 -20.72 -5.60
CA GLY A 101 16.15 -21.96 -6.33
C GLY A 101 14.68 -22.22 -6.67
N LEU A 102 13.78 -21.25 -6.40
CA LEU A 102 12.35 -21.35 -6.66
C LEU A 102 12.02 -20.69 -8.00
N ARG A 103 11.47 -21.47 -8.93
CA ARG A 103 11.08 -21.05 -10.28
C ARG A 103 9.58 -21.06 -10.50
N THR A 104 8.83 -21.79 -9.68
CA THR A 104 7.36 -21.85 -9.77
C THR A 104 6.69 -21.67 -8.40
N ALA A 105 5.43 -21.23 -8.42
CA ALA A 105 4.62 -21.17 -7.21
C ALA A 105 4.43 -22.57 -6.56
N ALA A 106 4.35 -23.62 -7.37
CA ALA A 106 4.25 -25.00 -6.89
C ALA A 106 5.49 -25.44 -6.09
N GLU A 107 6.68 -25.07 -6.55
CA GLU A 107 7.93 -25.33 -5.81
C GLU A 107 7.99 -24.57 -4.50
N MET A 108 7.53 -23.32 -4.48
CA MET A 108 7.43 -22.53 -3.26
C MET A 108 6.47 -23.19 -2.26
N LEU A 109 5.27 -23.58 -2.69
CA LEU A 109 4.28 -24.27 -1.87
C LEU A 109 4.81 -25.58 -1.30
N ARG A 110 5.47 -26.40 -2.13
CA ARG A 110 6.09 -27.66 -1.70
C ARG A 110 7.16 -27.40 -0.63
N LYS A 111 8.02 -26.40 -0.84
CA LYS A 111 9.07 -26.04 0.11
C LYS A 111 8.50 -25.48 1.43
N ALA A 112 7.44 -24.68 1.36
CA ALA A 112 6.74 -24.12 2.52
C ALA A 112 6.13 -25.21 3.40
N ARG A 113 5.46 -26.19 2.77
CA ARG A 113 4.84 -27.33 3.47
C ARG A 113 5.89 -28.27 4.07
N ALA A 114 6.98 -28.52 3.36
CA ALA A 114 8.06 -29.38 3.83
C ALA A 114 8.88 -28.76 4.97
N ASN A 115 8.99 -27.43 5.01
CA ASN A 115 9.77 -26.70 6.03
C ASN A 115 8.99 -25.48 6.55
N PRO A 116 7.96 -25.69 7.39
CA PRO A 116 7.20 -24.60 7.98
C PRO A 116 8.11 -23.60 8.73
N GLY A 117 7.85 -22.30 8.58
CA GLY A 117 8.63 -21.23 9.24
C GLY A 117 9.97 -20.87 8.59
N ASN A 118 10.48 -21.67 7.64
CA ASN A 118 11.78 -21.42 6.98
C ASN A 118 11.68 -20.58 5.68
N LEU A 119 10.49 -20.10 5.31
CA LEU A 119 10.30 -19.18 4.21
C LEU A 119 9.88 -17.81 4.74
N ASN A 120 10.72 -16.82 4.45
CA ASN A 120 10.42 -15.41 4.66
C ASN A 120 9.84 -14.83 3.37
N TYR A 121 8.81 -13.99 3.49
CA TYR A 121 8.23 -13.25 2.36
C TYR A 121 8.04 -11.78 2.71
N ALA A 122 8.39 -10.85 1.81
CA ALA A 122 8.17 -9.43 2.06
C ALA A 122 6.70 -9.07 1.78
N ALA A 123 5.99 -8.55 2.78
CA ALA A 123 4.64 -8.01 2.63
C ALA A 123 4.68 -6.47 2.51
N PRO A 124 3.90 -5.85 1.61
CA PRO A 124 3.84 -4.39 1.49
C PRO A 124 3.42 -3.66 2.77
N THR A 125 2.70 -4.33 3.66
CA THR A 125 2.17 -3.78 4.92
C THR A 125 3.19 -3.75 6.07
N GLY A 126 4.40 -4.28 5.88
CA GLY A 126 5.45 -4.25 6.92
C GLY A 126 5.18 -5.14 8.13
N GLY A 127 4.21 -6.07 8.05
CA GLY A 127 3.97 -7.08 9.09
C GLY A 127 5.07 -8.16 9.13
N PRO A 128 5.25 -8.88 10.25
CA PRO A 128 6.26 -9.92 10.37
C PRO A 128 6.11 -10.97 9.26
N SER A 129 7.19 -11.11 8.48
CA SER A 129 7.30 -11.90 7.26
C SER A 129 7.52 -13.40 7.48
N SER A 130 7.38 -13.88 8.71
CA SER A 130 7.38 -15.32 8.95
C SER A 130 6.05 -15.86 8.42
N ALA A 131 6.11 -16.82 7.50
CA ALA A 131 4.96 -17.70 7.27
C ALA A 131 4.62 -18.37 8.61
N SER A 132 3.70 -17.76 9.36
CA SER A 132 3.12 -18.36 10.55
C SER A 132 2.64 -19.76 10.17
N PRO A 133 2.79 -20.78 11.03
CA PRO A 133 2.22 -22.09 10.80
C PRO A 133 0.69 -21.99 10.92
N SER A 134 0.04 -21.24 10.02
CA SER A 134 -1.40 -21.28 9.86
C SER A 134 -1.74 -22.56 9.12
N ARG A 135 -2.56 -23.36 9.78
CA ARG A 135 -3.08 -24.64 9.32
C ARG A 135 -3.72 -24.48 7.94
N TRP A 136 -3.02 -24.95 6.91
CA TRP A 136 -3.54 -25.27 5.59
C TRP A 136 -3.04 -26.65 5.17
#